data_AF-A0A6N9JL44-F1
#
_entry.id   AF-A0A6N9JL44-F1
#
_cell.length_a   1.000
_cell.length_b   1.000
_cell.length_c   1.000
_cell.angle_alpha   90.00
_cell.angle_beta   90.00
_cell.angle_gamma   90.00
#
_symmetry.space_group_name_H-M   'P 1'
#
loop_
_entity.id
_entity.type
_entity.pdbx_description
1 polymer ?
#
loop_
_entity_poly.entity_id
_entity_poly.type
_entity_poly.pdbx_seq_one_letter_code
_entity_poly.pdbx_strand_id
1 'polypeptide(L)'
;MYARPNRDDLAKGDPQTLQGLTIGCNPGVMQTIVGQQWLADEGITCTYKEIASGGDLFDALANGEVDAIIMNDTTSSPSASPMFYVGSSDYYFAVPKSRPDLMDDINAAMAAIARVNPRYNDEVKANYSAQNSGSSSLDGAEISWLKEHDNIITLGYLKKQLPYCTQNDDGEMEGSLSSLATTLHDKFGINVKTVAISDNKQLAKALSEGTIDVALPFSATTGSPNRKESSSQTRWERFP
;
A
#
# COMPACT_ATOMS: atom_id res chain seq x y z
N MET A 1 -9.89 -1.04 10.74
CA MET A 1 -11.10 -1.15 9.92
C MET A 1 -10.74 -0.91 8.47
N TYR A 2 -11.29 -1.73 7.58
CA TYR A 2 -11.02 -1.70 6.15
C TYR A 2 -12.32 -1.49 5.38
N ALA A 3 -12.25 -0.88 4.21
CA ALA A 3 -13.37 -0.76 3.29
C ALA A 3 -12.89 -0.94 1.85
N ARG A 4 -13.83 -0.96 0.89
CA ARG A 4 -13.45 -0.99 -0.53
C ARG A 4 -12.59 0.24 -0.87
N PRO A 5 -11.56 0.11 -1.72
CA PRO A 5 -10.64 1.21 -2.03
C PRO A 5 -11.30 2.47 -2.58
N ASN A 6 -12.45 2.33 -3.24
CA ASN A 6 -13.22 3.43 -3.82
C ASN A 6 -14.17 4.15 -2.84
N ARG A 7 -14.06 3.91 -1.52
CA ARG A 7 -14.82 4.63 -0.49
C ARG A 7 -14.13 5.93 -0.10
N ASP A 8 -14.13 6.89 -1.03
CA ASP A 8 -13.51 8.21 -0.86
C ASP A 8 -14.11 9.01 0.31
N ASP A 9 -15.35 8.71 0.69
CA ASP A 9 -15.97 9.25 1.89
C ASP A 9 -15.26 8.77 3.17
N LEU A 10 -14.93 7.49 3.25
CA LEU A 10 -14.22 6.90 4.40
C LEU A 10 -12.72 7.24 4.40
N ALA A 11 -12.09 7.33 3.23
CA ALA A 11 -10.65 7.61 3.08
C ALA A 11 -10.22 8.98 3.63
N LYS A 12 -11.17 9.90 3.84
CA LYS A 12 -10.94 11.22 4.45
C LYS A 12 -10.67 11.16 5.96
N GLY A 13 -10.89 10.00 6.58
CA GLY A 13 -10.56 9.76 7.98
C GLY A 13 -11.53 10.38 8.98
N ASP A 14 -12.73 10.80 8.56
CA ASP A 14 -13.81 11.21 9.47
C ASP A 14 -14.61 9.98 9.92
N PRO A 15 -14.52 9.55 11.20
CA PRO A 15 -15.23 8.36 11.69
C PRO A 15 -16.75 8.45 11.52
N GLN A 16 -17.34 9.65 11.53
CA GLN A 16 -18.80 9.83 11.41
C GLN A 16 -19.37 9.32 10.09
N THR A 17 -18.52 9.18 9.06
CA THR A 17 -18.89 8.56 7.78
C THR A 17 -19.24 7.07 7.90
N LEU A 18 -18.91 6.43 9.03
CA LEU A 18 -19.29 5.04 9.33
C LEU A 18 -20.75 4.93 9.84
N GLN A 19 -21.42 6.05 10.14
CA GLN A 19 -22.76 6.05 10.70
C GLN A 19 -23.76 5.34 9.77
N GLY A 20 -24.48 4.36 10.34
CA GLY A 20 -25.51 3.59 9.65
C GLY A 20 -24.99 2.51 8.70
N LEU A 21 -23.67 2.35 8.55
CA LEU A 21 -23.09 1.34 7.65
C LEU A 21 -23.27 -0.08 8.18
N THR A 22 -23.22 -1.04 7.26
CA THR A 22 -23.14 -2.47 7.59
C THR A 22 -21.68 -2.89 7.71
N ILE A 23 -21.28 -3.30 8.90
CA ILE A 23 -19.90 -3.69 9.24
C ILE A 23 -19.80 -5.21 9.32
N GLY A 24 -18.95 -5.81 8.50
CA GLY A 24 -18.59 -7.23 8.59
C GLY A 24 -17.58 -7.47 9.71
N CYS A 25 -17.79 -8.50 10.53
CA CYS A 25 -16.88 -8.84 11.62
C CYS A 25 -16.90 -10.34 11.93
N ASN A 26 -15.77 -10.88 12.40
CA ASN A 26 -15.77 -12.24 12.93
C ASN A 26 -16.36 -12.26 14.35
N PRO A 27 -17.23 -13.23 14.68
CA PRO A 27 -17.79 -13.31 16.02
C PRO A 27 -16.76 -13.79 17.06
N GLY A 28 -16.84 -13.27 18.29
CA GLY A 28 -16.10 -13.81 19.44
C GLY A 28 -14.59 -13.54 19.49
N VAL A 29 -14.07 -12.67 18.62
CA VAL A 29 -12.65 -12.32 18.57
C VAL A 29 -12.39 -10.90 19.09
N MET A 30 -11.19 -10.68 19.63
CA MET A 30 -10.89 -9.42 20.31
C MET A 30 -10.93 -8.19 19.41
N GLN A 31 -10.52 -8.31 18.14
CA GLN A 31 -10.58 -7.19 17.20
C GLN A 31 -12.02 -6.68 17.01
N THR A 32 -13.00 -7.58 16.96
CA THR A 32 -14.42 -7.23 16.82
C THR A 32 -14.91 -6.49 18.06
N ILE A 33 -14.59 -7.00 19.25
CA ILE A 33 -14.97 -6.38 20.52
C ILE A 33 -14.42 -4.96 20.62
N VAL A 34 -13.12 -4.79 20.36
CA VAL A 34 -12.45 -3.48 20.44
C VAL A 34 -12.98 -2.53 19.36
N GLY A 35 -13.17 -3.00 18.13
CA GLY A 35 -13.70 -2.19 17.03
C GLY A 35 -15.14 -1.71 17.29
N GLN A 36 -16.00 -2.58 17.81
CA GLN A 36 -17.37 -2.23 18.19
C GLN A 36 -17.42 -1.26 19.37
N GLN A 37 -16.56 -1.43 20.37
CA GLN A 37 -16.47 -0.50 21.49
C GLN A 37 -16.03 0.89 21.02
N TRP A 38 -15.02 0.96 20.15
CA TRP A 38 -14.58 2.23 19.59
C TRP A 38 -15.69 2.95 18.81
N LEU A 39 -16.45 2.23 17.97
CA LEU A 39 -17.61 2.80 17.28
C LEU A 39 -18.65 3.35 18.27
N ALA A 40 -18.93 2.62 19.35
CA ALA A 40 -19.87 3.07 20.37
C ALA A 40 -19.38 4.31 21.13
N ASP A 41 -18.08 4.37 21.46
CA ASP A 41 -17.44 5.51 22.14
C ASP A 41 -17.47 6.78 21.27
N GLU A 42 -17.35 6.63 19.95
CA GLU A 42 -17.51 7.71 18.96
C GLU A 42 -18.98 8.10 18.71
N GLY A 43 -19.94 7.43 19.38
CA GLY A 43 -21.37 7.66 19.17
C GLY A 43 -21.91 7.14 17.84
N ILE A 44 -21.16 6.26 17.16
CA ILE A 44 -21.48 5.74 15.84
C ILE A 44 -22.31 4.46 15.97
N THR A 45 -23.46 4.43 15.31
CA THR A 45 -24.32 3.25 15.26
C THR A 45 -24.22 2.57 13.89
N CYS A 46 -23.88 1.28 13.89
CA CYS A 46 -23.75 0.45 12.69
C CYS A 46 -24.62 -0.80 12.78
N THR A 47 -24.90 -1.42 11.63
CA THR A 47 -25.43 -2.79 11.56
C THR A 47 -24.25 -3.76 11.49
N TYR A 48 -24.26 -4.85 12.25
CA TYR A 48 -23.17 -5.84 12.23
C TYR A 48 -23.59 -7.11 11.50
N LYS A 49 -22.74 -7.57 10.58
CA LYS A 49 -22.88 -8.87 9.91
C LYS A 49 -21.75 -9.78 10.37
N GLU A 50 -22.11 -10.78 11.16
CA GLU A 50 -21.15 -11.79 11.62
C GLU A 50 -20.79 -12.75 10.49
N ILE A 51 -19.49 -12.92 10.28
CA ILE A 51 -18.92 -13.77 9.22
C ILE A 51 -17.94 -14.74 9.87
N ALA A 52 -18.20 -16.04 9.76
CA ALA A 52 -17.49 -17.05 10.56
C ALA A 52 -16.02 -17.27 10.13
N SER A 53 -15.71 -17.13 8.84
CA SER A 53 -14.36 -17.32 8.29
C SER A 53 -13.70 -15.97 7.98
N GLY A 54 -12.40 -15.86 8.27
CA GLY A 54 -11.63 -14.63 8.01
C GLY A 54 -11.45 -14.31 6.52
N GLY A 55 -11.41 -15.33 5.64
CA GLY A 55 -11.33 -15.12 4.19
C GLY A 55 -12.60 -14.51 3.63
N ASP A 56 -13.75 -14.93 4.17
CA ASP A 56 -15.08 -14.53 3.72
C ASP A 56 -15.38 -13.04 4.01
N LEU A 57 -14.62 -12.39 4.91
CA LEU A 57 -14.74 -10.96 5.15
C LEU A 57 -14.36 -10.14 3.91
N PHE A 58 -13.30 -10.54 3.21
CA PHE A 58 -12.89 -9.85 1.98
C PHE A 58 -13.90 -10.09 0.85
N ASP A 59 -14.46 -11.29 0.74
CA ASP A 59 -15.48 -11.60 -0.26
C ASP A 59 -16.77 -10.82 0.01
N ALA A 60 -17.22 -10.76 1.26
CA ALA A 60 -18.38 -9.96 1.65
C ALA A 60 -18.18 -8.47 1.35
N LEU A 61 -16.96 -7.96 1.58
CA LEU A 61 -16.61 -6.59 1.24
C LEU A 61 -16.57 -6.37 -0.28
N ALA A 62 -15.97 -7.29 -1.03
CA ALA A 62 -15.85 -7.21 -2.49
C ALA A 62 -17.22 -7.28 -3.19
N ASN A 63 -18.12 -8.13 -2.70
CA ASN A 63 -19.47 -8.34 -3.24
C ASN A 63 -20.48 -7.27 -2.80
N GLY A 64 -20.08 -6.29 -1.98
CA GLY A 64 -20.98 -5.25 -1.51
C GLY A 64 -21.97 -5.70 -0.44
N GLU A 65 -21.75 -6.86 0.18
CA GLU A 65 -22.61 -7.38 1.24
C GLU A 65 -22.42 -6.64 2.57
N VAL A 66 -21.25 -6.03 2.75
CA VAL A 66 -20.90 -5.12 3.85
C VAL A 66 -20.20 -3.89 3.28
N ASP A 67 -20.24 -2.80 4.03
CA ASP A 67 -19.66 -1.51 3.66
C ASP A 67 -18.21 -1.38 4.10
N ALA A 68 -17.88 -1.97 5.25
CA ALA A 68 -16.56 -2.02 5.84
C ALA A 68 -16.42 -3.28 6.70
N ILE A 69 -15.19 -3.64 7.07
CA ILE A 69 -14.87 -4.80 7.90
C ILE A 69 -13.95 -4.43 9.06
N ILE A 70 -14.15 -5.11 10.20
CA ILE A 70 -13.23 -5.10 11.33
C ILE A 70 -12.30 -6.31 11.19
N MET A 71 -11.00 -6.05 11.05
CA MET A 71 -9.96 -7.08 10.98
C MET A 71 -8.61 -6.55 11.47
N ASN A 72 -7.68 -7.47 11.71
CA ASN A 72 -6.28 -7.14 12.00
C ASN A 72 -5.51 -6.87 10.70
N ASP A 73 -4.27 -6.41 10.84
CA ASP A 73 -3.38 -6.02 9.75
C ASP A 73 -2.39 -7.12 9.33
N THR A 74 -2.75 -8.38 9.58
CA THR A 74 -1.94 -9.53 9.22
C THR A 74 -2.29 -10.13 7.86
N THR A 75 -3.43 -9.75 7.28
CA THR A 75 -3.90 -10.23 5.97
C THR A 75 -4.29 -9.06 5.06
N SER A 76 -4.02 -9.18 3.77
CA SER A 76 -4.33 -8.16 2.76
C SER A 76 -5.21 -8.72 1.65
N SER A 77 -5.93 -7.82 1.00
CA SER A 77 -6.72 -8.10 -0.20
C SER A 77 -6.78 -6.85 -1.07
N PRO A 78 -6.67 -6.96 -2.42
CA PRO A 78 -6.90 -5.84 -3.32
C PRO A 78 -8.29 -5.18 -3.13
N SER A 79 -9.26 -5.94 -2.62
CA SER A 79 -10.64 -5.46 -2.38
C SER A 79 -10.79 -4.66 -1.08
N ALA A 80 -9.73 -4.50 -0.30
CA ALA A 80 -9.78 -3.89 1.03
C ALA A 80 -8.61 -2.93 1.28
N SER A 81 -8.94 -1.67 1.51
CA SER A 81 -7.99 -0.63 1.92
C SER A 81 -8.21 -0.25 3.39
N PRO A 82 -7.13 -0.01 4.17
CA PRO A 82 -7.25 0.44 5.54
C PRO A 82 -7.86 1.85 5.59
N MET A 83 -8.90 2.03 6.40
CA MET A 83 -9.59 3.33 6.57
C MET A 83 -9.31 3.94 7.95
N PHE A 84 -9.36 3.10 8.99
CA PHE A 84 -9.19 3.53 10.39
C PHE A 84 -8.35 2.51 11.15
N TYR A 85 -7.36 2.98 11.91
CA TYR A 85 -6.59 2.16 12.82
C TYR A 85 -7.22 2.25 14.22
N VAL A 86 -7.71 1.12 14.72
CA VAL A 86 -8.50 1.07 15.96
C VAL A 86 -7.82 0.12 16.94
N GLY A 87 -7.19 0.72 17.95
CA GLY A 87 -6.43 0.00 18.98
C GLY A 87 -5.19 -0.74 18.46
N SER A 88 -4.60 -1.52 19.34
CA SER A 88 -3.51 -2.45 19.03
C SER A 88 -3.65 -3.68 19.93
N SER A 89 -3.29 -4.85 19.41
CA SER A 89 -3.19 -6.07 20.20
C SER A 89 -1.79 -6.63 20.06
N ASP A 90 -1.12 -6.81 21.19
CA ASP A 90 0.12 -7.56 21.23
C ASP A 90 -0.19 -9.06 21.11
N TYR A 91 0.61 -9.78 20.33
CA TYR A 91 0.57 -11.23 20.24
C TYR A 91 1.62 -11.82 21.17
N TYR A 92 1.23 -12.81 21.97
CA TYR A 92 2.11 -13.46 22.94
C TYR A 92 2.11 -14.98 22.74
N PHE A 93 3.28 -15.59 22.96
CA PHE A 93 3.32 -17.03 23.22
C PHE A 93 2.75 -17.30 24.61
N ALA A 94 1.81 -18.24 24.70
CA ALA A 94 1.23 -18.68 25.95
C ALA A 94 1.56 -20.15 26.20
N VAL A 95 1.90 -20.49 27.44
CA VAL A 95 2.11 -21.86 27.89
C VAL A 95 1.18 -22.19 29.07
N PRO A 96 0.86 -23.47 29.32
CA PRO A 96 0.14 -23.85 30.52
C PRO A 96 0.86 -23.39 31.79
N LYS A 97 0.11 -22.95 32.81
CA LYS A 97 0.69 -22.54 34.11
C LYS A 97 1.57 -23.61 34.76
N SER A 98 1.33 -24.89 34.43
CA SER A 98 2.09 -26.04 34.90
C SER A 98 3.44 -26.26 34.19
N ARG A 99 3.75 -25.48 33.14
CA ARG A 99 4.96 -25.63 32.31
C ARG A 99 5.77 -24.32 32.20
N PRO A 100 6.22 -23.75 33.34
CA PRO A 100 7.07 -22.55 33.30
C PRO A 100 8.39 -22.81 32.58
N ASP A 101 8.89 -24.04 32.59
CA ASP A 101 10.09 -24.48 31.86
C ASP A 101 10.00 -24.17 30.36
N LEU A 102 8.83 -24.37 29.74
CA LEU A 102 8.63 -24.03 28.32
C LEU A 102 8.64 -22.51 28.08
N MET A 103 8.14 -21.73 29.04
CA MET A 103 8.20 -20.27 28.93
C MET A 103 9.65 -19.78 29.00
N ASP A 104 10.45 -20.36 29.88
CA ASP A 104 11.88 -20.05 30.01
C ASP A 104 12.65 -20.38 28.72
N ASP A 105 12.40 -21.56 28.13
CA ASP A 105 13.00 -21.96 26.85
C ASP A 105 12.61 -21.03 25.69
N ILE A 106 11.32 -20.67 25.59
CA ILE A 106 10.83 -19.73 24.55
C ILE A 106 11.49 -18.36 24.72
N ASN A 107 11.54 -17.83 25.94
CA ASN A 107 12.16 -16.54 26.23
C ASN A 107 13.66 -16.54 25.90
N ALA A 108 14.37 -17.62 26.26
CA ALA A 108 15.78 -17.79 25.91
C ALA A 108 16.00 -17.83 24.39
N ALA A 109 15.13 -18.53 23.65
CA ALA A 109 15.18 -18.59 22.19
C ALA A 109 14.92 -17.22 21.55
N MET A 110 13.89 -16.47 22.00
CA MET A 110 13.61 -15.12 21.50
C MET A 110 14.78 -14.17 21.76
N ALA A 111 15.41 -14.24 22.94
CA ALA A 111 16.60 -13.45 23.26
C ALA A 111 17.80 -13.82 22.37
N ALA A 112 17.96 -15.10 22.05
CA ALA A 112 19.00 -15.54 21.12
C ALA A 112 18.76 -15.03 19.69
N ILE A 113 17.52 -15.08 19.18
CA ILE A 113 17.13 -14.53 17.88
C ILE A 113 17.45 -13.03 17.83
N ALA A 114 16.99 -12.26 18.82
CA ALA A 114 17.23 -10.82 18.88
C ALA A 114 18.72 -10.47 18.96
N ARG A 115 19.54 -11.29 19.63
CA ARG A 115 21.00 -11.10 19.69
C ARG A 115 21.67 -11.37 18.33
N VAL A 116 21.21 -12.37 17.59
CA VAL A 116 21.79 -12.76 16.30
C VAL A 116 21.32 -11.84 15.17
N ASN A 117 20.03 -11.50 15.17
CA ASN A 117 19.43 -10.57 14.23
C ASN A 117 18.53 -9.56 14.98
N PRO A 118 19.08 -8.39 15.36
CA PRO A 118 18.30 -7.34 16.01
C PRO A 118 17.17 -6.76 15.14
N ARG A 119 17.20 -6.98 13.82
CA ARG A 119 16.18 -6.52 12.86
C ARG A 119 15.15 -7.57 12.51
N TYR A 120 15.21 -8.75 13.13
CA TYR A 120 14.34 -9.88 12.77
C TYR A 120 12.85 -9.51 12.73
N ASN A 121 12.35 -8.81 13.75
CA ASN A 121 10.94 -8.40 13.79
C ASN A 121 10.59 -7.38 12.70
N ASP A 122 11.49 -6.45 12.39
CA ASP A 122 11.30 -5.48 11.31
C ASP A 122 11.29 -6.19 9.95
N GLU A 123 12.16 -7.17 9.74
CA GLU A 123 12.23 -7.97 8.52
C GLU A 123 10.99 -8.86 8.35
N VAL A 124 10.54 -9.51 9.42
CA VAL A 124 9.30 -10.30 9.40
C VAL A 124 8.10 -9.39 9.12
N LYS A 125 8.02 -8.22 9.78
CA LYS A 125 6.95 -7.25 9.51
C LYS A 125 7.02 -6.75 8.07
N ALA A 126 8.21 -6.43 7.56
CA ALA A 126 8.44 -5.98 6.18
C ALA A 126 7.93 -7.01 5.16
N ASN A 127 8.23 -8.29 5.40
CA ASN A 127 7.93 -9.35 4.44
C ASN A 127 6.50 -9.90 4.54
N TYR A 128 5.86 -9.81 5.71
CA TYR A 128 4.61 -10.54 5.98
C TYR A 128 3.46 -9.70 6.51
N SER A 129 3.65 -8.40 6.81
CA SER A 129 2.54 -7.54 7.24
C SER A 129 1.75 -7.00 6.05
N ALA A 130 0.42 -7.09 6.16
CA ALA A 130 -0.50 -6.45 5.24
C ALA A 130 -0.41 -4.91 5.27
N GLN A 131 0.22 -4.31 6.30
CA GLN A 131 0.51 -2.87 6.31
C GLN A 131 1.39 -2.46 5.11
N ASN A 132 2.30 -3.33 4.65
CA ASN A 132 3.07 -3.07 3.43
C ASN A 132 2.26 -3.32 2.15
N SER A 133 1.19 -4.11 2.27
CA SER A 133 0.15 -4.24 1.27
C SER A 133 -0.91 -3.15 1.35
N GLY A 134 -0.84 -2.17 2.27
CA GLY A 134 -1.72 -1.00 2.22
C GLY A 134 -1.66 -0.24 0.88
N SER A 135 -0.58 -0.46 0.11
CA SER A 135 -0.39 -0.03 -1.28
C SER A 135 -0.82 -1.07 -2.34
N SER A 136 -1.61 -2.09 -1.99
CA SER A 136 -2.03 -3.15 -2.93
C SER A 136 -3.23 -2.77 -3.80
N SER A 137 -3.83 -1.62 -3.53
CA SER A 137 -5.05 -1.16 -4.19
C SER A 137 -4.89 0.30 -4.56
N LEU A 138 -5.47 0.66 -5.69
CA LEU A 138 -5.61 2.05 -6.13
C LEU A 138 -6.76 2.70 -5.37
N ASP A 139 -6.61 3.96 -5.00
CA ASP A 139 -7.71 4.73 -4.39
C ASP A 139 -8.77 5.12 -5.45
N GLY A 140 -9.89 5.71 -5.00
CA GLY A 140 -10.97 6.10 -5.91
C GLY A 140 -10.59 7.13 -6.95
N ALA A 141 -9.67 8.06 -6.62
CA ALA A 141 -9.20 9.09 -7.55
C ALA A 141 -8.28 8.47 -8.62
N GLU A 142 -7.37 7.57 -8.22
CA GLU A 142 -6.48 6.83 -9.11
C GLU A 142 -7.27 5.92 -10.06
N ILE A 143 -8.27 5.19 -9.55
CA ILE A 143 -9.16 4.35 -10.36
C ILE A 143 -9.94 5.21 -11.38
N SER A 144 -10.46 6.35 -10.95
CA SER A 144 -11.22 7.26 -11.82
C SER A 144 -10.32 7.83 -12.92
N TRP A 145 -9.13 8.30 -12.56
CA TRP A 145 -8.15 8.79 -13.52
C TRP A 145 -7.78 7.70 -14.54
N LEU A 146 -7.46 6.48 -14.10
CA LEU A 146 -7.13 5.39 -15.00
C LEU A 146 -8.28 5.05 -15.95
N LYS A 147 -9.52 5.07 -15.46
CA LYS A 147 -10.71 4.82 -16.30
C LYS A 147 -10.91 5.89 -17.38
N GLU A 148 -10.60 7.14 -17.08
CA GLU A 148 -10.62 8.25 -18.04
C GLU A 148 -9.48 8.18 -19.07
N HIS A 149 -8.41 7.45 -18.76
CA HIS A 149 -7.20 7.31 -19.59
C HIS A 149 -7.03 5.89 -20.15
N ASP A 150 -8.14 5.18 -20.42
CA ASP A 150 -8.17 3.84 -21.01
C ASP A 150 -7.32 2.79 -20.27
N ASN A 151 -7.09 2.99 -18.97
CA ASN A 151 -6.22 2.19 -18.11
C ASN A 151 -4.78 2.09 -18.64
N ILE A 152 -4.30 3.15 -19.30
CA ILE A 152 -2.96 3.24 -19.88
C ILE A 152 -2.15 4.32 -19.16
N ILE A 153 -0.90 4.00 -18.81
CA ILE A 153 0.11 4.97 -18.39
C ILE A 153 1.24 4.96 -19.43
N THR A 154 1.68 6.14 -19.85
CA THR A 154 2.78 6.36 -20.79
C THR A 154 4.03 6.82 -20.03
N LEU A 155 5.00 5.92 -19.91
CA LEU A 155 6.30 6.19 -19.29
C LEU A 155 7.31 6.70 -20.33
N GLY A 156 7.71 7.96 -20.22
CA GLY A 156 8.87 8.48 -20.94
C GLY A 156 10.16 8.13 -20.21
N TYR A 157 11.12 7.51 -20.89
CA TYR A 157 12.39 7.12 -20.27
C TYR A 157 13.63 7.57 -21.05
N LEU A 158 14.71 7.91 -20.35
CA LEU A 158 15.98 8.29 -20.99
C LEU A 158 16.72 7.08 -21.57
N LYS A 159 17.17 7.20 -22.81
CA LYS A 159 18.09 6.23 -23.42
C LYS A 159 19.48 6.32 -22.79
N LYS A 160 20.21 5.20 -22.76
CA LYS A 160 21.62 5.12 -22.37
C LYS A 160 21.91 5.61 -20.94
N GLN A 161 21.00 5.33 -20.00
CA GLN A 161 21.12 5.65 -18.58
C GLN A 161 21.22 4.38 -17.73
N LEU A 162 21.94 3.36 -18.20
CA LEU A 162 22.19 2.17 -17.38
C LEU A 162 22.97 2.54 -16.10
N PRO A 163 22.65 1.90 -14.95
CA PRO A 163 21.77 0.74 -14.81
C PRO A 163 20.28 1.07 -14.73
N TYR A 164 19.86 2.34 -14.78
CA TYR A 164 18.47 2.75 -14.58
C TYR A 164 17.55 2.36 -15.74
N CYS A 165 17.84 2.87 -16.94
CA CYS A 165 17.10 2.50 -18.14
C CYS A 165 17.87 2.70 -19.45
N THR A 166 17.53 1.91 -20.44
CA THR A 166 17.91 2.06 -21.85
C THR A 166 16.83 1.45 -22.75
N GLN A 167 16.95 1.67 -24.06
CA GLN A 167 16.18 0.93 -25.06
C GLN A 167 17.06 -0.22 -25.56
N ASN A 168 16.54 -1.44 -25.56
CA ASN A 168 17.22 -2.61 -26.14
C ASN A 168 17.04 -2.64 -27.68
N ASP A 169 17.65 -3.63 -28.34
CA ASP A 169 17.60 -3.76 -29.80
C ASP A 169 16.19 -4.06 -30.33
N ASP A 170 15.32 -4.62 -29.50
CA ASP A 170 13.90 -4.90 -29.79
C ASP A 170 13.00 -3.66 -29.61
N GLY A 171 13.57 -2.55 -29.14
CA GLY A 171 12.85 -1.30 -28.90
C GLY A 171 12.18 -1.21 -27.54
N GLU A 172 12.38 -2.19 -26.66
CA GLU A 172 11.79 -2.27 -25.32
C GLU A 172 12.66 -1.56 -24.27
N MET A 173 12.03 -1.17 -23.17
CA MET A 173 12.71 -0.57 -22.02
C MET A 173 13.43 -1.65 -21.20
N GLU A 174 14.73 -1.49 -21.02
CA GLU A 174 15.58 -2.35 -20.18
C GLU A 174 16.22 -1.54 -19.05
N GLY A 175 16.51 -2.15 -17.90
CA GLY A 175 17.21 -1.53 -16.76
C GLY A 175 16.44 -1.71 -15.45
N SER A 176 16.97 -1.21 -14.33
CA SER A 176 16.33 -1.40 -13.03
C SER A 176 14.93 -0.76 -12.93
N LEU A 177 14.67 0.32 -13.69
CA LEU A 177 13.38 0.99 -13.71
C LEU A 177 12.33 0.31 -14.59
N SER A 178 12.68 -0.69 -15.42
CA SER A 178 11.67 -1.44 -16.20
C SER A 178 10.75 -2.25 -15.29
N SER A 179 11.24 -2.64 -14.11
CA SER A 179 10.46 -3.32 -13.06
C SER A 179 9.24 -2.52 -12.58
N LEU A 180 9.25 -1.19 -12.72
CA LEU A 180 8.09 -0.36 -12.43
C LEU A 180 6.94 -0.66 -13.40
N ALA A 181 7.25 -0.79 -14.70
CA ALA A 181 6.25 -1.11 -15.72
C ALA A 181 5.62 -2.49 -15.45
N THR A 182 6.46 -3.48 -15.13
CA THR A 182 6.02 -4.83 -14.74
C THR A 182 5.16 -4.79 -13.48
N THR A 183 5.56 -4.02 -12.46
CA THR A 183 4.79 -3.91 -11.20
C THR A 183 3.44 -3.25 -11.43
N LEU A 184 3.37 -2.17 -12.22
CA LEU A 184 2.11 -1.49 -12.56
C LEU A 184 1.15 -2.44 -13.30
N HIS A 185 1.68 -3.26 -14.20
CA HIS A 185 0.90 -4.27 -14.91
C HIS A 185 0.45 -5.42 -13.99
N ASP A 186 1.39 -6.13 -13.38
CA ASP A 186 1.12 -7.37 -12.64
C ASP A 186 0.27 -7.12 -11.39
N LYS A 187 0.49 -5.99 -10.70
CA LYS A 187 -0.17 -5.70 -9.42
C LYS A 187 -1.49 -4.96 -9.59
N PHE A 188 -1.60 -4.08 -10.58
CA PHE A 188 -2.75 -3.18 -10.71
C PHE A 188 -3.49 -3.35 -12.05
N GLY A 189 -3.03 -4.22 -12.93
CA GLY A 189 -3.62 -4.42 -14.26
C GLY A 189 -3.46 -3.22 -15.19
N ILE A 190 -2.56 -2.28 -14.90
CA ILE A 190 -2.36 -1.06 -15.69
C ILE A 190 -1.56 -1.40 -16.95
N ASN A 191 -2.01 -0.93 -18.11
CA ASN A 191 -1.27 -1.08 -19.35
C ASN A 191 -0.19 0.00 -19.42
N VAL A 192 1.06 -0.40 -19.63
CA VAL A 192 2.18 0.55 -19.68
C VAL A 192 2.71 0.68 -21.10
N LYS A 193 2.65 1.90 -21.65
CA LYS A 193 3.37 2.27 -22.87
C LYS A 193 4.69 2.92 -22.48
N THR A 194 5.76 2.64 -23.21
CA THR A 194 7.05 3.27 -22.96
C THR A 194 7.51 4.09 -24.16
N VAL A 195 8.13 5.25 -23.90
CA VAL A 195 8.61 6.17 -24.92
C VAL A 195 10.08 6.49 -24.64
N ALA A 196 10.96 6.05 -25.53
CA ALA A 196 12.40 6.28 -25.40
C ALA A 196 12.77 7.72 -25.81
N ILE A 197 13.31 8.48 -24.88
CA ILE A 197 13.62 9.91 -25.01
C ILE A 197 15.13 10.13 -24.87
N SER A 198 15.68 11.08 -25.63
CA SER A 198 17.14 11.21 -25.78
C SER A 198 17.80 12.06 -24.70
N ASP A 199 17.08 13.03 -24.13
CA ASP A 199 17.62 13.95 -23.13
C ASP A 199 16.54 14.53 -22.20
N ASN A 200 16.96 15.11 -21.08
CA ASN A 200 16.07 15.69 -20.07
C ASN A 200 15.22 16.87 -20.58
N LYS A 201 15.68 17.62 -21.59
CA LYS A 201 14.88 18.75 -22.12
C LYS A 201 13.69 18.23 -22.92
N GLN A 202 13.91 17.21 -23.75
CA GLN A 202 12.85 16.52 -24.47
C GLN A 202 11.91 15.78 -23.51
N LEU A 203 12.46 15.19 -22.44
CA LEU A 203 11.67 14.50 -21.43
C LEU A 203 10.76 15.46 -20.66
N ALA A 204 11.30 16.60 -20.23
CA ALA A 204 10.52 17.67 -19.59
C ALA A 204 9.44 18.23 -20.52
N LYS A 205 9.80 18.46 -21.79
CA LYS A 205 8.85 18.92 -22.80
C LYS A 205 7.71 17.93 -23.00
N ALA A 206 8.03 16.65 -23.18
CA ALA A 206 7.03 15.59 -23.36
C ALA A 206 6.05 15.51 -22.19
N LEU A 207 6.56 15.63 -20.96
CA LEU A 207 5.75 15.68 -19.74
C LEU A 207 4.85 16.93 -19.71
N SER A 208 5.40 18.11 -20.00
CA SER A 208 4.63 19.37 -20.01
C SER A 208 3.54 19.42 -21.09
N GLU A 209 3.73 18.71 -22.20
CA GLU A 209 2.77 18.61 -23.29
C GLU A 209 1.74 17.48 -23.07
N GLY A 210 1.86 16.70 -21.99
CA GLY A 210 0.99 15.56 -21.69
C GLY A 210 1.15 14.39 -22.69
N THR A 211 2.27 14.32 -23.40
CA THR A 211 2.55 13.20 -24.32
C THR A 211 3.13 11.97 -23.61
N ILE A 212 3.57 12.15 -22.37
CA ILE A 212 3.91 11.11 -21.40
C ILE A 212 3.28 11.50 -20.05
N ASP A 213 2.95 10.50 -19.24
CA ASP A 213 2.36 10.70 -17.91
C ASP A 213 3.45 10.73 -16.82
N VAL A 214 4.58 10.04 -17.05
CA VAL A 214 5.68 9.90 -16.09
C VAL A 214 7.03 9.99 -16.81
N ALA A 215 8.00 10.65 -16.18
CA ALA A 215 9.35 10.84 -16.72
C ALA A 215 10.43 10.13 -15.88
N LEU A 216 11.28 9.29 -16.49
CA LEU A 216 12.22 8.41 -15.78
C LEU A 216 13.62 8.28 -16.46
N PRO A 217 14.71 8.15 -15.70
CA PRO A 217 14.97 8.98 -14.55
C PRO A 217 14.99 10.45 -15.01
N PHE A 218 14.41 11.33 -14.20
CA PHE A 218 14.49 12.77 -14.44
C PHE A 218 15.55 13.39 -13.55
N SER A 219 16.47 14.17 -14.13
CA SER A 219 17.42 14.98 -13.36
C SER A 219 17.22 16.44 -13.71
N ALA A 220 16.60 17.18 -12.79
CA ALA A 220 16.51 18.62 -12.87
C ALA A 220 17.89 19.21 -12.58
N THR A 221 18.70 19.43 -13.61
CA THR A 221 19.87 20.30 -13.48
C THR A 221 19.39 21.74 -13.42
N THR A 222 18.95 22.20 -12.25
CA THR A 222 18.82 23.63 -11.97
C THR A 222 20.23 24.18 -11.79
N GLY A 223 20.87 24.58 -12.89
CA GLY A 223 22.11 25.33 -12.86
C GLY A 223 21.89 26.71 -12.24
N SER A 224 22.04 26.82 -10.92
CA SER A 224 22.37 28.08 -10.25
C SER A 224 23.80 27.94 -9.71
N PRO A 225 24.78 28.74 -10.16
CA PRO A 225 26.19 28.58 -9.79
C PRO A 225 26.52 28.84 -8.30
N ASN A 226 25.52 29.02 -7.43
CA ASN A 226 25.71 29.54 -6.07
C ASN A 226 24.98 28.78 -4.95
N ARG A 227 24.60 27.51 -5.11
CA ARG A 227 24.13 26.71 -3.96
C ARG A 227 24.99 25.48 -3.75
N LYS A 228 25.74 25.50 -2.64
CA LYS A 228 26.38 24.32 -2.04
C LYS A 228 25.31 23.25 -1.81
N GLU A 229 25.64 22.05 -2.25
CA GLU A 229 24.81 20.85 -2.15
C GLU A 229 24.38 20.55 -0.71
N SER A 230 23.14 20.08 -0.59
CA SER A 230 22.76 19.10 0.41
C SER A 230 22.09 17.96 -0.36
N SER A 231 22.80 16.84 -0.41
CA SER A 231 22.31 15.56 -0.90
C SER A 231 21.20 15.06 0.03
N SER A 232 19.98 15.06 -0.48
CA SER A 232 18.86 14.15 -0.19
C SER A 232 17.56 14.88 -0.45
N GLN A 233 16.81 14.41 -1.44
CA GLN A 233 15.35 14.29 -1.45
C GLN A 233 14.91 14.07 -2.90
N THR A 234 14.34 12.90 -3.15
CA THR A 234 13.41 12.65 -4.25
C THR A 234 12.25 13.63 -4.07
N ARG A 235 12.37 14.81 -4.68
CA ARG A 235 11.35 15.84 -4.63
C ARG A 235 10.47 15.66 -5.86
N TRP A 236 9.25 15.20 -5.66
CA TRP A 236 8.22 15.17 -6.70
C TRP A 236 7.79 16.62 -6.95
N GLU A 237 8.19 17.19 -8.09
CA GLU A 237 7.73 18.50 -8.52
C GLU A 237 6.48 18.33 -9.39
N ARG A 238 5.37 18.96 -8.99
CA ARG A 238 4.19 19.11 -9.84
C ARG A 238 4.48 20.19 -10.87
N PHE A 239 4.47 19.85 -12.15
CA PHE A 239 4.45 20.83 -13.22
C PHE A 239 3.00 21.32 -13.43
N PRO A 240 2.81 22.62 -13.72
CA PRO A 240 1.48 23.21 -13.91
C PRO A 240 0.74 22.66 -15.12
#